data_AF-A0A955WEX1-F1
#
_entry.id   AF-A0A955WEX1-F1
#
_cell.length_a   1.000
_cell.length_b   1.000
_cell.length_c   1.000
_cell.angle_alpha   90.00
_cell.angle_beta   90.00
_cell.angle_gamma   90.00
#
_symmetry.space_group_name_H-M   'P 1'
#
loop_
_entity.id
_entity.type
_entity.pdbx_description
1 polymer ?
#
loop_
_entity_poly.entity_id
_entity_poly.type
_entity_poly.pdbx_seq_one_letter_code
_entity_poly.pdbx_strand_id
1 'polypeptide(L)'
;WGQKGAAALLERYLTVDAIPEDPAAWEVKVRGAAALAENLNARREDAALYRTLATLRTDVALTPPPTPDALAWRGPDEPALAALCNELGVSVPALPG
;
A
#
# COMPACT_ATOMS: atom_id res chain seq x y z
N TRP A 1 -5.09 -19.76 -3.05
CA TRP A 1 -5.56 -19.06 -1.84
C TRP A 1 -6.85 -18.31 -2.15
N GLY A 2 -7.84 -18.37 -1.27
CA GLY A 2 -9.08 -17.61 -1.39
C GLY A 2 -9.27 -16.68 -0.19
N GLN A 3 -10.06 -15.60 -0.36
CA GLN A 3 -10.23 -14.54 0.65
C GLN A 3 -10.51 -15.08 2.06
N LYS A 4 -11.46 -16.01 2.22
CA LYS A 4 -11.85 -16.54 3.54
C LYS A 4 -10.73 -17.33 4.23
N GLY A 5 -9.97 -18.13 3.48
CA GLY A 5 -8.86 -18.91 4.03
C GLY A 5 -7.66 -18.03 4.38
N ALA A 6 -7.36 -17.04 3.53
CA ALA A 6 -6.32 -16.06 3.79
C ALA A 6 -6.65 -15.21 5.03
N ALA A 7 -7.88 -14.70 5.13
CA ALA A 7 -8.34 -13.90 6.26
C ALA A 7 -8.24 -14.68 7.58
N ALA A 8 -8.75 -15.91 7.64
CA ALA A 8 -8.70 -16.72 8.86
C ALA A 8 -7.27 -16.97 9.37
N LEU A 9 -6.31 -17.19 8.47
CA LEU A 9 -4.91 -17.36 8.85
C LEU A 9 -4.25 -16.03 9.25
N LEU A 10 -4.49 -14.96 8.51
CA LEU A 10 -3.92 -13.64 8.81
C LEU A 10 -4.52 -13.03 10.09
N GLU A 11 -5.77 -13.32 10.44
CA GLU A 11 -6.36 -12.93 11.73
C GLU A 11 -5.61 -13.58 12.90
N ARG A 12 -5.14 -14.83 12.74
CA ARG A 12 -4.41 -15.54 13.79
C ARG A 12 -2.92 -15.21 13.82
N TYR A 13 -2.28 -15.16 12.66
CA TYR A 13 -0.83 -15.06 12.52
C TYR A 13 -0.35 -13.64 12.21
N LEU A 14 -1.26 -12.72 11.90
CA LEU A 14 -1.05 -11.30 11.55
C LEU A 14 -0.28 -11.06 10.24
N THR A 15 0.73 -11.88 9.95
CA THR A 15 1.56 -11.77 8.76
C THR A 15 1.70 -13.13 8.07
N VAL A 16 1.94 -13.10 6.77
CA VAL A 16 2.12 -14.32 5.97
C VAL A 16 3.37 -15.11 6.40
N ASP A 17 4.42 -14.44 6.84
CA ASP A 17 5.67 -15.06 7.30
C ASP A 17 5.49 -15.84 8.61
N ALA A 18 4.56 -15.41 9.46
CA ALA A 18 4.29 -16.05 10.74
C ALA A 18 3.47 -17.34 10.62
N ILE A 19 2.94 -17.64 9.42
CA ILE A 19 2.18 -18.87 9.17
C ILE A 19 3.16 -20.06 9.12
N PRO A 20 3.01 -21.07 10.02
CA PRO A 20 3.89 -22.24 10.03
C PRO A 20 3.89 -22.99 8.69
N GLU A 21 5.01 -23.64 8.37
CA GLU A 21 5.12 -24.45 7.15
C GLU A 21 4.25 -25.69 7.19
N ASP A 22 4.20 -26.35 8.35
CA ASP A 22 3.36 -27.51 8.56
C ASP A 22 1.92 -27.07 8.85
N PRO A 23 0.94 -27.42 7.99
CA PRO A 23 -0.47 -27.13 8.25
C PRO A 23 -1.02 -27.81 9.50
N ALA A 24 -0.39 -28.86 10.03
CA ALA A 24 -0.78 -29.48 11.30
C ALA A 24 -0.46 -28.59 12.51
N ALA A 25 0.50 -27.67 12.38
CA ALA A 25 0.82 -26.67 13.39
C ALA A 25 -0.09 -25.43 13.31
N TRP A 26 -1.05 -25.41 12.37
CA TRP A 26 -1.96 -24.28 12.24
C TRP A 26 -3.01 -24.29 13.36
N GLU A 27 -3.12 -23.18 14.08
CA GLU A 27 -4.06 -23.02 15.18
C GLU A 27 -5.50 -22.79 14.71
N VAL A 28 -5.69 -22.53 13.41
CA VAL A 28 -6.99 -22.33 12.79
C VAL A 28 -7.21 -23.36 11.70
N LYS A 29 -8.36 -24.04 11.74
CA LYS A 29 -8.76 -25.00 10.70
C LYS A 29 -9.32 -24.26 9.51
N VAL A 30 -8.67 -24.41 8.36
CA VAL A 30 -9.15 -23.91 7.07
C VAL A 30 -9.35 -25.04 6.07
N ARG A 31 -10.34 -24.89 5.19
CA ARG A 31 -10.60 -25.87 4.13
C ARG A 31 -9.43 -25.91 3.16
N GLY A 32 -8.91 -27.11 2.90
CA GLY A 32 -7.77 -27.30 1.99
C GLY A 32 -6.44 -26.83 2.56
N ALA A 33 -6.25 -26.87 3.88
CA ALA A 33 -5.03 -26.44 4.56
C ALA A 33 -3.74 -27.02 3.93
N ALA A 34 -3.74 -28.31 3.58
CA ALA A 34 -2.60 -28.95 2.92
C ALA A 34 -2.21 -28.26 1.60
N ALA A 35 -3.18 -28.01 0.71
CA ALA A 35 -2.92 -27.34 -0.56
C ALA A 35 -2.53 -25.85 -0.38
N LEU A 36 -3.07 -25.18 0.64
CA LEU A 36 -2.69 -23.81 0.96
C LEU A 36 -1.25 -23.74 1.48
N ALA A 37 -0.87 -24.66 2.38
CA ALA A 37 0.48 -24.76 2.92
C ALA A 37 1.49 -25.11 1.83
N GLU A 38 1.21 -26.10 0.99
CA GLU A 38 2.05 -26.46 -0.15
C GLU A 38 2.28 -25.25 -1.08
N ASN A 39 1.21 -24.54 -1.43
CA ASN A 39 1.31 -23.37 -2.28
C ASN A 39 2.09 -22.22 -1.63
N LEU A 40 1.89 -21.95 -0.34
CA LEU A 40 2.63 -20.91 0.37
C LEU A 40 4.10 -21.29 0.52
N ASN A 41 4.40 -22.53 0.91
CA ASN A 41 5.77 -23.03 1.08
C ASN A 41 6.56 -22.94 -0.24
N ALA A 42 5.93 -23.27 -1.36
CA ALA A 42 6.55 -23.13 -2.69
C ALA A 42 6.77 -21.68 -3.14
N ARG A 43 6.18 -20.69 -2.46
CA ARG A 43 6.15 -19.27 -2.87
C ARG A 43 6.45 -18.31 -1.71
N ARG A 44 7.17 -18.75 -0.67
CA ARG A 44 7.43 -17.92 0.52
C ARG A 44 8.21 -16.66 0.20
N GLU A 45 9.22 -16.77 -0.64
CA GLU A 45 10.02 -15.62 -1.07
C GLU A 45 9.17 -14.61 -1.85
N ASP A 46 8.35 -15.09 -2.80
CA ASP A 46 7.40 -14.25 -3.54
C ASP A 46 6.42 -13.56 -2.58
N ALA A 47 5.86 -14.29 -1.60
CA ALA A 47 4.92 -13.74 -0.61
C ALA A 47 5.56 -12.66 0.27
N ALA A 48 6.81 -12.87 0.71
CA ALA A 48 7.57 -11.89 1.48
C ALA A 48 7.89 -10.62 0.66
N LEU A 49 8.22 -10.80 -0.63
CA LEU A 49 8.41 -9.69 -1.56
C LEU A 49 7.10 -8.91 -1.75
N TYR A 50 5.98 -9.58 -1.99
CA TYR A 50 4.68 -8.91 -2.13
C TYR A 50 4.28 -8.14 -0.87
N ARG A 51 4.51 -8.70 0.32
CA ARG A 51 4.29 -7.95 1.57
C ARG A 51 5.09 -6.66 1.59
N THR A 52 6.37 -6.72 1.20
CA THR A 52 7.25 -5.55 1.16
C THR A 52 6.72 -4.49 0.19
N LEU A 53 6.36 -4.91 -1.02
CA LEU A 53 5.84 -4.01 -2.07
C LEU A 53 4.47 -3.41 -1.71
N ALA A 54 3.63 -4.15 -1.01
CA ALA A 54 2.29 -3.73 -0.61
C ALA A 54 2.25 -2.96 0.71
N THR A 55 3.38 -2.81 1.41
CA THR A 55 3.45 -2.06 2.67
C THR A 55 3.91 -0.63 2.42
N LEU A 56 3.13 0.35 2.87
CA LEU A 56 3.52 1.76 2.80
C LEU A 56 4.79 2.00 3.62
N ARG A 57 5.82 2.57 2.99
CA ARG A 57 7.01 3.05 3.70
C ARG A 57 6.73 4.36 4.42
N THR A 58 6.93 4.37 5.72
CA THR A 58 6.73 5.54 6.60
C THR A 58 8.05 6.22 7.00
N ASP A 59 9.18 5.66 6.59
CA ASP A 59 10.53 6.04 7.00
C ASP A 59 11.28 6.84 5.91
N VAL A 60 10.55 7.39 4.94
CA VAL A 60 11.15 8.13 3.82
C VAL A 60 11.68 9.47 4.32
N ALA A 61 12.98 9.70 4.14
CA ALA A 61 13.63 10.96 4.45
C ALA A 61 13.26 12.04 3.42
N LEU A 62 12.12 12.71 3.64
CA LEU A 62 11.75 13.91 2.87
C LEU A 62 12.69 15.05 3.26
N THR A 63 13.38 15.62 2.28
CA THR A 63 14.33 16.72 2.49
C THR A 63 13.94 17.94 1.65
N PRO A 64 13.60 19.09 2.29
CA PRO A 64 13.45 19.27 3.73
C PRO A 64 12.23 18.49 4.29
N PRO A 65 12.19 18.17 5.59
CA PRO A 65 10.99 17.60 6.21
C PRO A 65 9.81 18.57 6.04
N PRO A 66 8.63 18.11 5.60
CA PRO A 66 7.50 18.99 5.40
C PRO A 66 7.03 19.55 6.75
N THR A 67 6.84 20.87 6.81
CA THR A 67 6.12 21.53 7.91
C THR A 67 4.67 21.79 7.49
N PRO A 68 3.73 21.88 8.43
CA PRO A 68 2.35 22.27 8.10
C PRO A 68 2.29 23.58 7.27
N ASP A 69 3.12 24.57 7.61
CA ASP A 69 3.18 25.85 6.89
C ASP A 69 3.75 25.74 5.46
N ALA A 70 4.62 24.75 5.21
CA ALA A 70 5.15 24.46 3.88
C ALA A 70 4.12 23.71 3.01
N LEU A 71 3.22 22.96 3.64
CA LEU A 71 2.12 22.24 2.96
C LEU A 71 0.84 23.08 2.85
N ALA A 72 0.75 24.21 3.58
CA ALA A 72 -0.40 25.09 3.54
C ALA A 72 -0.61 25.63 2.12
N TRP A 73 -1.84 25.52 1.62
CA TRP A 73 -2.24 26.14 0.36
C TRP A 73 -2.17 27.66 0.48
N ARG A 74 -1.48 28.33 -0.46
CA ARG A 74 -1.29 29.79 -0.48
C ARG A 74 -1.90 30.48 -1.71
N GLY A 75 -2.71 29.76 -2.46
CA GLY A 75 -3.09 30.16 -3.81
C GLY A 75 -2.05 29.74 -4.85
N PRO A 76 -2.42 29.72 -6.15
CA PRO A 76 -1.48 29.43 -7.22
C PRO A 76 -0.63 30.66 -7.55
N ASP A 77 0.47 30.43 -8.25
CA ASP A 77 1.14 31.49 -8.99
C ASP A 77 0.23 31.87 -10.18
N GLU A 78 -0.52 32.97 -10.05
CA GLU A 78 -1.51 33.37 -11.06
C GLU A 78 -0.89 33.62 -12.45
N PRO A 79 0.23 34.36 -12.58
CA PRO A 79 0.91 34.50 -13.86
C PRO A 79 1.31 33.15 -14.48
N ALA A 80 1.92 32.26 -13.70
CA ALA A 80 2.37 30.96 -14.21
C ALA A 80 1.17 30.06 -14.60
N LEU A 81 0.10 30.08 -13.80
CA LEU A 81 -1.13 29.36 -14.11
C LEU A 81 -1.78 29.86 -15.39
N ALA A 82 -1.86 31.18 -15.60
CA ALA A 82 -2.44 31.76 -16.81
C ALA A 82 -1.63 31.40 -18.06
N ALA A 83 -0.29 31.41 -17.96
CA ALA A 83 0.58 30.98 -19.05
C ALA A 83 0.35 29.49 -19.41
N LEU A 84 0.28 28.62 -18.41
CA LEU A 84 -0.01 27.20 -18.60
C LEU A 84 -1.40 26.96 -19.23
N CYS A 85 -2.42 27.70 -18.78
CA CYS A 85 -3.77 27.62 -19.37
C CYS A 85 -3.78 28.00 -20.86
N ASN A 86 -3.06 29.06 -21.23
CA ASN A 86 -2.91 29.47 -22.63
C ASN A 86 -2.19 28.40 -23.47
N GLU A 87 -1.14 27.78 -22.93
CA GLU A 87 -0.42 26.69 -23.59
C GLU A 87 -1.32 25.48 -23.82
N LEU A 88 -2.12 25.10 -22.82
CA LEU A 88 -3.02 23.95 -22.88
C LEU A 88 -4.35 24.25 -23.61
N GLY A 89 -4.61 25.50 -23.99
CA GLY A 89 -5.86 25.91 -24.64
C GLY A 89 -7.09 25.81 -23.75
N VAL A 90 -6.92 25.94 -22.43
CA VAL A 90 -8.01 25.91 -21.43
C VAL A 90 -8.22 27.29 -20.81
N SER A 91 -9.43 27.59 -20.35
CA SER A 91 -9.71 28.87 -19.70
C SER A 91 -9.10 28.93 -18.30
N VAL A 92 -8.60 30.10 -17.91
CA VAL A 92 -8.10 30.34 -16.54
C VAL A 92 -9.28 30.25 -15.55
N PRO A 93 -9.19 29.42 -14.49
CA PRO A 93 -10.27 29.29 -13.52
C PRO A 93 -10.39 30.54 -12.64
N ALA A 94 -11.61 30.82 -12.17
CA ALA A 94 -11.82 31.81 -11.12
C ALA A 94 -11.25 31.27 -9.79
N LEU A 95 -10.30 32.00 -9.19
CA LEU A 95 -9.65 31.60 -7.95
C LEU A 95 -10.40 32.18 -6.74
N PRO A 96 -10.53 31.43 -5.63
CA PRO A 96 -11.02 31.99 -4.38
C PRO A 96 -10.00 33.01 -3.83
N GLY A 97 -10.49 34.16 -3.39
CA GLY A 97 -9.70 35.19 -2.71
C GLY A 97 -9.44 34.91 -1.25
#